data_AF-A0A3N6GGE9-F1
#
_entry.id   AF-A0A3N6GGE9-F1
#
_cell.length_a   1.000
_cell.length_b   1.000
_cell.length_c   1.000
_cell.angle_alpha   90.00
_cell.angle_beta   90.00
_cell.angle_gamma   90.00
#
_symmetry.space_group_name_H-M   'P 1'
#
loop_
_entity.id
_entity.type
_entity.pdbx_description
1 polymer ?
#
loop_
_entity_poly.entity_id
_entity_poly.type
_entity_poly.pdbx_seq_one_letter_code
_entity_poly.pdbx_strand_id
1 'polypeptide(L)'
;MSDGYFAEPARIQAGLRQMFSISTSIGAMVDDFVVDVRATRDWPGQDDSFAKEVIPQEQKERESSSETAIALSEAVNGVAHGTSVNLKSIKSNQNNILDSIRDHRIKPNNSGKR
;
A
#
# COMPACT_ATOMS: atom_id res chain seq x y z
N MET A 1 -26.48 3.89 24.58
CA MET A 1 -25.75 3.04 23.62
C MET A 1 -24.80 3.95 22.87
N SER A 2 -23.51 3.96 23.23
CA SER A 2 -22.51 4.69 22.44
C SER A 2 -21.89 3.69 21.47
N ASP A 3 -22.14 3.88 20.18
CA ASP A 3 -21.35 3.29 19.10
C ASP A 3 -19.93 3.86 19.14
N GLY A 4 -19.18 3.45 20.16
CA GLY A 4 -17.76 3.74 20.26
C GLY A 4 -17.09 3.01 19.11
N TYR A 5 -16.48 3.76 18.19
CA TYR A 5 -15.52 3.28 17.22
C TYR A 5 -14.40 2.52 17.94
N PHE A 6 -14.61 1.25 18.26
CA PHE A 6 -13.55 0.34 18.63
C PHE A 6 -12.90 -0.10 17.32
N ALA A 7 -11.92 0.68 16.87
CA ALA A 7 -10.97 0.18 15.89
C ALA A 7 -10.35 -1.09 16.48
N GLU A 8 -10.80 -2.26 16.03
CA GLU A 8 -10.30 -3.55 16.51
C GLU A 8 -8.93 -3.80 15.85
N PRO A 9 -7.80 -3.58 16.57
CA PRO A 9 -6.49 -3.54 15.94
C PRO A 9 -6.10 -4.89 15.34
N ALA A 10 -6.67 -5.99 15.87
CA ALA A 10 -6.50 -7.33 15.34
C ALA A 10 -7.08 -7.50 13.93
N ARG A 11 -8.27 -6.94 13.66
CA ARG A 11 -8.90 -6.98 12.34
C ARG A 11 -8.13 -6.13 11.33
N ILE A 12 -7.67 -4.94 11.75
CA ILE A 12 -6.82 -4.08 10.91
C ILE A 12 -5.49 -4.79 10.60
N GLN A 13 -4.88 -5.47 11.57
CA GLN A 13 -3.64 -6.23 11.37
C GLN A 13 -3.83 -7.46 10.47
N ALA A 14 -4.99 -8.11 10.51
CA ALA A 14 -5.31 -9.19 9.58
C ALA A 14 -5.49 -8.67 8.15
N GLY A 15 -6.24 -7.57 7.97
CA GLY A 15 -6.40 -6.91 6.68
C GLY A 15 -5.07 -6.43 6.10
N LEU A 16 -4.19 -5.85 6.93
CA LEU A 16 -2.86 -5.42 6.49
C LEU A 16 -1.99 -6.57 5.97
N ARG A 17 -2.05 -7.74 6.60
CA ARG A 17 -1.34 -8.93 6.10
C ARG A 17 -1.83 -9.32 4.71
N GLN A 18 -3.15 -9.28 4.49
CA GLN A 18 -3.73 -9.52 3.16
C GLN A 18 -3.29 -8.46 2.16
N MET A 19 -3.31 -7.18 2.54
CA MET A 19 -2.87 -6.08 1.67
C MET A 19 -1.40 -6.21 1.26
N PHE A 20 -0.49 -6.56 2.17
CA PHE A 20 0.91 -6.81 1.81
C PHE A 20 1.08 -8.02 0.89
N SER A 21 0.28 -9.08 1.08
CA SER A 21 0.26 -10.22 0.17
C SER A 21 -0.18 -9.78 -1.24
N ILE A 22 -1.26 -9.02 -1.35
CA ILE A 22 -1.76 -8.48 -2.63
C ILE A 22 -0.69 -7.59 -3.27
N SER A 23 -0.07 -6.71 -2.50
CA SER A 23 1.00 -5.82 -2.96
C SER A 23 2.18 -6.59 -3.57
N THR A 24 2.59 -7.68 -2.90
CA THR A 24 3.67 -8.55 -3.38
C THR A 24 3.28 -9.24 -4.68
N SER A 25 2.05 -9.76 -4.76
CA SER A 25 1.53 -10.40 -5.97
C SER A 25 1.43 -9.42 -7.14
N ILE A 26 0.98 -8.19 -6.90
CA ILE A 26 0.89 -7.15 -7.93
C ILE A 26 2.28 -6.77 -8.42
N GLY A 27 3.28 -6.65 -7.52
CA GLY A 27 4.66 -6.42 -7.92
C GLY A 27 5.16 -7.46 -8.93
N ALA A 28 4.99 -8.75 -8.61
CA ALA A 28 5.36 -9.82 -9.53
C ALA A 28 4.59 -9.77 -10.85
N MET A 29 3.29 -9.51 -10.83
CA MET A 29 2.47 -9.38 -12.05
C MET A 29 2.93 -8.23 -12.95
N VAL A 30 3.35 -7.11 -12.36
CA VAL A 30 3.85 -5.95 -13.11
C VAL A 30 5.23 -6.25 -13.70
N ASP A 31 6.11 -6.93 -12.96
CA ASP A 31 7.41 -7.35 -13.48
C ASP A 31 7.23 -8.27 -14.70
N ASP A 32 6.35 -9.27 -14.60
CA ASP A 32 6.01 -10.17 -15.70
C ASP A 32 5.41 -9.41 -16.89
N PHE A 33 4.45 -8.53 -16.63
CA PHE A 33 3.81 -7.70 -17.66
C PHE A 33 4.82 -6.83 -18.42
N VAL A 34 5.73 -6.16 -17.71
CA VAL A 34 6.76 -5.31 -18.34
C VAL A 34 7.71 -6.14 -19.19
N VAL A 35 8.05 -7.37 -18.76
CA VAL A 35 8.86 -8.30 -19.57
C VAL A 35 8.13 -8.69 -20.85
N ASP A 36 6.86 -9.10 -20.75
CA ASP A 36 6.06 -9.54 -21.89
C ASP A 36 5.85 -8.41 -22.91
N VAL A 37 5.51 -7.22 -22.43
CA VAL A 37 5.30 -6.03 -23.26
C VAL A 37 6.60 -5.57 -23.95
N ARG A 38 7.77 -5.78 -23.32
CA ARG A 38 9.05 -5.52 -24.00
C ARG A 38 9.35 -6.53 -25.10
N ALA A 39 8.90 -7.77 -24.93
CA ALA A 39 9.09 -8.81 -25.94
C ALA A 39 8.30 -8.54 -27.24
N THR A 40 7.27 -7.69 -27.19
CA THR A 40 6.47 -7.31 -28.37
C THR A 40 7.05 -6.17 -29.19
N ARG A 41 8.21 -5.61 -28.80
CA ARG A 41 8.79 -4.41 -29.43
C ARG A 41 8.96 -4.52 -30.95
N ASP A 42 9.30 -5.71 -31.42
CA ASP A 42 9.63 -5.92 -32.83
C ASP A 42 8.41 -6.45 -33.65
N TRP A 43 7.21 -6.55 -33.04
CA TRP A 43 5.98 -6.99 -33.71
C TRP A 43 5.57 -6.14 -34.91
N PRO A 44 5.71 -4.80 -34.91
CA PRO A 44 5.35 -3.98 -36.06
C PRO A 44 6.25 -4.19 -37.29
N GLY A 45 7.37 -4.90 -37.17
CA GLY A 45 8.40 -4.99 -38.21
C GLY A 45 9.51 -3.95 -38.04
N GLN A 46 10.43 -3.88 -39.01
CA GLN A 46 11.64 -3.03 -38.93
C GLN A 46 11.54 -1.81 -39.84
N ASP A 47 11.33 -2.01 -41.15
CA ASP A 47 11.60 -0.95 -42.16
C ASP A 47 10.56 -0.81 -43.27
N ASP A 48 9.53 -1.66 -43.30
CA ASP A 48 8.48 -1.53 -44.31
C ASP A 48 7.60 -0.29 -44.05
N SER A 49 6.79 0.07 -45.05
CA SER A 49 5.95 1.26 -44.97
C SER A 49 4.93 1.21 -43.83
N PHE A 50 4.50 0.01 -43.44
CA PHE A 50 3.57 -0.19 -42.33
C PHE A 50 4.28 -0.02 -40.99
N ALA A 51 5.46 -0.62 -40.82
CA ALA A 51 6.29 -0.48 -39.63
C ALA A 51 6.60 0.99 -39.32
N LYS A 52 6.97 1.77 -40.35
CA LYS A 52 7.25 3.21 -40.19
C LYS A 52 6.04 4.02 -39.72
N GLU A 53 4.83 3.60 -40.07
CA GLU A 53 3.59 4.25 -39.64
C GLU A 53 3.20 3.84 -38.21
N VAL A 54 3.40 2.57 -37.85
CA VAL A 54 2.88 1.99 -36.61
C VAL A 54 3.84 2.07 -35.42
N ILE A 55 5.16 1.97 -35.65
CA ILE A 55 6.19 2.00 -34.58
C ILE A 55 6.02 3.19 -33.62
N PRO A 56 5.78 4.44 -34.09
CA PRO A 56 5.65 5.57 -33.17
C PRO A 56 4.46 5.43 -32.20
N GLN A 57 3.32 4.93 -32.71
CA GLN A 57 2.13 4.73 -31.90
C GLN A 57 2.30 3.54 -30.95
N GLU A 58 2.83 2.42 -31.46
CA GLU A 58 3.12 1.23 -30.66
C GLU A 58 4.09 1.56 -29.51
N GLN A 59 5.16 2.31 -29.77
CA GLN A 59 6.11 2.72 -28.74
C GLN A 59 5.42 3.52 -27.63
N LYS A 60 4.57 4.49 -28.00
CA LYS A 60 3.82 5.31 -27.05
C LYS A 60 2.86 4.46 -26.21
N GLU A 61 2.14 3.53 -26.83
CA GLU A 61 1.21 2.64 -26.13
C GLU A 61 1.94 1.68 -25.19
N ARG A 62 3.08 1.14 -25.63
CA ARG A 62 3.94 0.25 -24.84
C ARG A 62 4.48 0.93 -23.59
N GLU A 63 5.02 2.14 -23.76
CA GLU A 63 5.53 2.96 -22.66
C GLU A 63 4.41 3.34 -21.70
N SER A 64 3.29 3.87 -22.21
CA SER A 64 2.15 4.27 -21.38
C SER A 64 1.53 3.11 -20.60
N SER A 65 1.45 1.92 -21.22
CA SER A 65 0.92 0.73 -20.55
C SER A 65 1.84 0.26 -19.43
N SER A 66 3.16 0.25 -19.67
CA SER A 66 4.17 -0.11 -18.67
C SER A 66 4.15 0.87 -17.49
N GLU A 67 4.11 2.17 -17.76
CA GLU A 67 4.01 3.22 -16.74
C GLU A 67 2.73 3.08 -15.91
N THR A 68 1.60 2.79 -16.56
CA THR A 68 0.31 2.59 -15.88
C THR A 68 0.37 1.39 -14.93
N ALA A 69 0.97 0.28 -15.36
CA ALA A 69 1.13 -0.91 -14.53
C ALA A 69 2.02 -0.64 -13.30
N ILE A 70 3.14 0.07 -13.49
CA ILE A 70 4.03 0.48 -12.41
C ILE A 70 3.30 1.39 -11.42
N ALA A 71 2.60 2.43 -11.91
CA ALA A 71 1.85 3.37 -11.08
C ALA A 71 0.76 2.66 -10.25
N LEU A 72 0.10 1.65 -10.81
CA LEU A 72 -0.88 0.84 -10.08
C LEU A 72 -0.23 0.06 -8.92
N SER A 73 0.92 -0.56 -9.17
CA SER A 73 1.68 -1.28 -8.13
C SER A 73 2.14 -0.32 -7.01
N GLU A 74 2.63 0.86 -7.37
CA GLU A 74 3.03 1.88 -6.40
C GLU A 74 1.84 2.36 -5.57
N ALA A 75 0.68 2.59 -6.18
CA ALA A 75 -0.53 3.00 -5.49
C ALA A 75 -0.98 1.96 -4.45
N VAL A 76 -0.99 0.67 -4.82
CA VAL A 76 -1.36 -0.40 -3.88
C VAL A 76 -0.36 -0.51 -2.72
N ASN A 77 0.94 -0.45 -3.03
CA ASN A 77 1.99 -0.41 -2.01
C ASN A 77 1.82 0.79 -1.06
N GLY A 78 1.51 1.97 -1.60
CA GLY A 78 1.26 3.18 -0.83
C GLY A 78 0.09 3.05 0.14
N VAL A 79 -1.03 2.46 -0.31
CA VAL A 79 -2.21 2.22 0.55
C VAL A 79 -1.90 1.22 1.67
N ALA A 80 -1.18 0.12 1.36
CA ALA A 80 -0.75 -0.85 2.36
C ALA A 80 0.19 -0.22 3.40
N HIS A 81 1.17 0.56 2.95
CA HIS A 81 2.11 1.25 3.81
C HIS A 81 1.41 2.28 4.71
N GLY A 82 0.56 3.15 4.13
CA GLY A 82 -0.19 4.16 4.87
C GLY A 82 -1.10 3.56 5.93
N THR A 83 -1.76 2.44 5.62
CA THR A 83 -2.61 1.72 6.57
C THR A 83 -1.78 1.11 7.71
N SER A 84 -0.56 0.64 7.42
CA SER A 84 0.36 0.11 8.44
C SER A 84 0.84 1.20 9.39
N VAL A 85 1.18 2.38 8.86
CA VAL A 85 1.52 3.57 9.66
C VAL A 85 0.35 3.96 10.57
N ASN A 86 -0.88 3.98 10.03
CA ASN A 86 -2.08 4.28 10.82
C ASN A 86 -2.28 3.27 11.96
N LEU A 87 -2.12 1.96 11.71
CA LEU A 87 -2.22 0.95 12.76
C LEU A 87 -1.17 1.14 13.85
N LYS A 88 0.08 1.46 13.47
CA LYS A 88 1.16 1.74 14.44
C LYS A 88 0.80 2.92 15.34
N SER A 89 0.24 3.99 14.77
CA SER A 89 -0.24 5.16 15.52
C SER A 89 -1.38 4.80 16.48
N ILE A 90 -2.37 4.00 16.04
CA ILE A 90 -3.46 3.53 16.90
C ILE A 90 -2.92 2.74 18.09
N LYS A 91 -2.03 1.77 17.85
CA LYS A 91 -1.42 0.97 18.93
C LYS A 91 -0.60 1.83 19.90
N SER A 92 0.15 2.79 19.38
CA SER A 92 0.93 3.72 20.23
C SER A 92 0.02 4.55 21.13
N ASN A 93 -1.07 5.09 20.58
CA ASN A 93 -2.03 5.89 21.35
C ASN A 93 -2.72 5.05 22.43
N GLN A 94 -3.10 3.80 22.13
CA GLN A 94 -3.69 2.89 23.11
C GLN A 94 -2.73 2.62 24.28
N ASN A 95 -1.45 2.35 23.99
CA ASN A 95 -0.45 2.13 25.03
C ASN A 95 -0.27 3.37 25.91
N ASN A 96 -0.14 4.57 25.31
CA ASN A 96 0.02 5.82 26.06
C ASN A 96 -1.18 6.12 26.98
N ILE A 97 -2.40 5.83 26.51
CA ILE A 97 -3.62 5.99 27.32
C ILE A 97 -3.63 5.00 28.48
N LEU A 98 -3.28 3.74 28.25
CA LEU A 98 -3.21 2.73 29.30
C LEU A 98 -2.15 3.05 30.36
N ASP A 99 -0.99 3.54 29.95
CA ASP A 99 0.06 3.98 30.86
C ASP A 99 -0.37 5.22 31.65
N SER A 100 -1.03 6.18 31.00
CA SER A 100 -1.61 7.34 31.70
C SER A 100 -2.64 6.94 32.74
N ILE A 101 -3.51 5.96 32.45
CA ILE A 101 -4.49 5.42 33.41
C ILE A 101 -3.77 4.73 34.58
N ARG A 102 -2.72 3.94 34.32
CA ARG A 102 -1.92 3.31 35.38
C ARG A 102 -1.27 4.34 36.28
N ASP A 103 -0.67 5.38 35.72
CA ASP A 103 -0.02 6.46 36.47
C ASP A 103 -1.01 7.24 37.35
N HIS A 104 -2.22 7.49 36.85
CA HIS A 104 -3.29 8.12 37.64
C HIS A 104 -3.82 7.19 38.73
N ARG A 105 -3.89 5.88 38.48
CA ARG A 105 -4.32 4.87 39.47
C ARG A 105 -3.29 4.65 40.59
N ILE A 106 -2.03 4.97 40.37
CA ILE A 106 -0.97 4.94 41.40
C ILE A 106 -0.99 6.21 42.27
N LYS A 107 -1.56 7.32 41.78
CA LYS A 107 -1.64 8.61 42.50
C LYS A 107 -2.82 8.87 43.47
N PRO A 108 -3.81 7.98 43.76
CA PRO A 108 -4.97 8.38 44.56
C PRO A 108 -4.77 8.29 46.09
N ASN A 109 -3.54 8.27 46.63
CA ASN A 109 -3.36 8.04 48.08
C ASN A 109 -2.29 8.87 48.79
N ASN A 110 -1.98 10.09 48.33
CA ASN A 110 -1.09 11.00 49.09
C ASN A 110 -1.67 12.39 49.37
N SER A 111 -3.00 12.53 49.37
CA SER A 111 -3.70 13.73 49.86
C SER A 111 -4.27 13.51 51.27
N GLY A 112 -3.43 13.03 52.18
CA GLY A 112 -3.77 12.82 53.58
C GLY A 112 -2.63 13.29 54.49
N LYS A 113 -2.89 14.38 55.20
CA LYS A 113 -2.10 15.00 56.29
C LYS A 113 -1.01 15.99 55.87
N ARG A 114 -1.36 17.27 56.00
CA ARG A 114 -0.71 18.16 56.97
C ARG A 114 -1.68 19.23 57.44
#